data_AF-A0A1X2DF81-F1
#
_entry.id   AF-A0A1X2DF81-F1
#
_cell.length_a   1.000
_cell.length_b   1.000
_cell.length_c   1.000
_cell.angle_alpha   90.00
_cell.angle_beta   90.00
_cell.angle_gamma   90.00
#
_symmetry.space_group_name_H-M   'P 1'
#
loop_
_entity.id
_entity.type
_entity.pdbx_description
1 polymer ?
#
loop_
_entity_poly.entity_id
_entity_poly.type
_entity_poly.pdbx_seq_one_letter_code
_entity_poly.pdbx_strand_id
1 'polypeptide(L)'
;MSFVNVAPEMVATAATELTSIGSTVGAATAAVAVPTTGVMAAATDEVSAALAALFTEYGQQFQTVAAQMAASYQQFTRNVMASVNAYTAAETTNIRQFVLSAAGPINEPFVELTGRPLIGDGANGYTNAQGAGTAGGAGGWLYGDGGTGGTSTRFGVAGGAGGPAGLIGDGGTGGKSVYGGMPGGSGGRGGLLFGDGGTGGASGPGGVGGVGGGAGLLLGQPGTAGISTLLSPNQTLIYVDRFGNPILNISVGGGPSSPVIVDSGASGLVVPPQYVNLANLGASTGNGSVSYGGTLFVNYNTYVTTVNLGNGIVTGPTTVGVATSAYLGTPANPINDLSLLPAYLGVGPNNDFPFGTPISGTLPGNMNQGVLINMPRGLVEFGPNSLPPIVEMDGAPRTVVQVQINNELPQTVGVFVDSGGVGGTIPQSLVPGLNIGNHLPEGTTISVYTINGVHLYTQTVTASNSPLVVASAPPNAVPGQDAYYVFNTGNYPFSVAPIYIANNDAVGTTIFDRLI
;
A
#
# COMPACT_ATOMS: atom_id res chain seq x y z
N MET A 1 41.16 -22.68 33.19
CA MET A 1 40.87 -23.14 31.82
C MET A 1 41.54 -22.19 30.86
N SER A 2 42.29 -22.68 29.86
CA SER A 2 42.86 -21.80 28.84
C SER A 2 41.76 -21.41 27.85
N PHE A 3 41.53 -20.11 27.67
CA PHE A 3 40.66 -19.63 26.60
C PHE A 3 41.37 -19.83 25.26
N VAL A 4 40.75 -20.60 24.37
CA VAL A 4 41.20 -20.71 22.98
C VAL A 4 40.60 -19.53 22.23
N ASN A 5 41.44 -18.70 21.63
CA ASN A 5 41.03 -17.49 20.91
C ASN A 5 41.28 -17.72 19.42
N VAL A 6 40.23 -17.68 18.60
CA VAL A 6 40.30 -17.93 17.15
C VAL A 6 39.86 -16.68 16.41
N ALA A 7 40.71 -16.14 15.54
CA ALA A 7 40.37 -15.04 14.64
C ALA A 7 39.77 -15.60 13.34
N PRO A 8 38.46 -15.44 13.07
CA PRO A 8 37.80 -16.06 11.91
C PRO A 8 38.44 -15.66 10.57
N GLU A 9 38.89 -14.41 10.44
CA GLU A 9 39.54 -13.90 9.22
C GLU A 9 40.88 -14.61 8.94
N MET A 10 41.64 -14.94 9.99
CA MET A 10 42.91 -15.66 9.87
C MET A 10 42.69 -17.12 9.42
N VAL A 11 41.61 -17.75 9.89
CA VAL A 11 41.31 -19.14 9.52
C VAL A 11 40.72 -19.24 8.11
N ALA A 12 39.92 -18.27 7.67
CA ALA A 12 39.44 -18.20 6.28
C ALA A 12 40.59 -18.02 5.28
N THR A 13 41.59 -17.19 5.64
CA THR A 13 42.81 -17.03 4.86
C THR A 13 43.60 -18.34 4.79
N ALA A 14 43.83 -18.99 5.93
CA ALA A 14 44.51 -20.29 5.98
C ALA A 14 43.78 -21.39 5.20
N ALA A 15 42.44 -21.42 5.19
CA ALA A 15 41.66 -22.38 4.40
C ALA A 15 41.82 -22.17 2.89
N THR A 16 41.94 -20.91 2.46
CA THR A 16 42.22 -20.55 1.06
C THR A 16 43.63 -21.00 0.66
N GLU A 17 44.61 -20.78 1.53
CA GLU A 17 45.99 -21.25 1.34
C GLU A 17 46.08 -22.77 1.27
N LEU A 18 45.39 -23.49 2.16
CA LEU A 18 45.33 -24.96 2.13
C LEU A 18 44.73 -25.44 0.80
N THR A 19 43.63 -24.84 0.35
CA THR A 19 43.03 -25.19 -0.95
C THR A 19 44.00 -24.98 -2.11
N SER A 20 44.76 -23.88 -2.10
CA SER A 20 45.80 -23.58 -3.10
C SER A 20 46.93 -24.61 -3.08
N ILE A 21 47.43 -24.98 -1.90
CA ILE A 21 48.48 -26.01 -1.72
C ILE A 21 47.98 -27.35 -2.27
N GLY A 22 46.78 -27.79 -1.89
CA GLY A 22 46.19 -29.04 -2.38
C GLY A 22 46.06 -29.08 -3.90
N SER A 23 45.65 -27.96 -4.51
CA SER A 23 45.56 -27.84 -5.98
C SER A 23 46.93 -27.91 -6.66
N THR A 24 47.95 -27.26 -6.08
CA THR A 24 49.31 -27.23 -6.60
C THR A 24 49.96 -28.61 -6.55
N VAL A 25 49.80 -29.32 -5.43
CA VAL A 25 50.31 -30.68 -5.25
C VAL A 25 49.59 -31.66 -6.19
N GLY A 26 48.27 -31.52 -6.35
CA GLY A 26 47.49 -32.32 -7.31
C GLY A 26 47.96 -32.13 -8.75
N ALA A 27 48.17 -30.87 -9.17
CA ALA A 27 48.68 -30.56 -10.51
C ALA A 27 50.09 -31.10 -10.74
N ALA A 28 50.98 -30.97 -9.76
CA ALA A 28 52.35 -31.51 -9.83
C ALA A 28 52.36 -33.04 -9.94
N THR A 29 51.51 -33.72 -9.16
CA THR A 29 51.35 -35.18 -9.18
C THR A 29 50.83 -35.67 -10.53
N ALA A 30 49.86 -34.96 -11.12
CA ALA A 30 49.31 -35.28 -12.42
C ALA A 30 50.33 -35.07 -13.55
N ALA A 31 51.14 -34.01 -13.48
CA ALA A 31 52.17 -33.71 -14.48
C ALA A 31 53.24 -34.80 -14.59
N VAL A 32 53.55 -35.50 -13.50
CA VAL A 32 54.54 -36.59 -13.48
C VAL A 32 53.96 -37.98 -13.73
N ALA A 33 52.64 -38.11 -13.87
CA ALA A 33 51.97 -39.42 -14.00
C ALA A 33 52.41 -40.19 -15.25
N VAL A 34 52.33 -39.57 -16.43
CA VAL A 34 52.75 -40.18 -17.70
C VAL A 34 54.25 -40.49 -17.75
N PRO A 35 55.17 -39.55 -17.45
CA PRO A 35 56.60 -39.84 -17.56
C PRO A 35 57.11 -40.89 -16.56
N THR A 36 56.42 -41.12 -15.44
CA THR A 36 56.82 -42.14 -14.44
C THR A 36 56.16 -43.50 -14.64
N THR A 37 55.06 -43.58 -15.40
CA THR A 37 54.34 -44.84 -15.68
C THR A 37 54.50 -45.33 -17.12
N GLY A 38 55.02 -44.49 -18.02
CA GLY A 38 55.27 -44.82 -19.42
C GLY A 38 56.74 -45.10 -19.75
N VAL A 39 57.52 -45.60 -18.78
CA VAL A 39 58.96 -45.83 -18.97
C VAL A 39 59.18 -46.96 -19.97
N MET A 40 59.87 -46.67 -21.08
CA MET A 40 60.21 -47.66 -22.10
C MET A 40 61.54 -48.36 -21.78
N ALA A 41 61.67 -49.63 -22.20
CA ALA A 41 62.94 -50.35 -22.11
C ALA A 41 64.03 -49.66 -22.94
N ALA A 42 65.22 -49.49 -22.36
CA ALA A 42 66.34 -48.80 -23.03
C ALA A 42 66.98 -49.64 -24.16
N ALA A 43 66.82 -50.96 -24.11
CA ALA A 43 67.25 -51.91 -25.13
C ALA A 43 66.31 -53.13 -25.16
N THR A 44 66.49 -54.02 -26.14
CA THR A 44 65.63 -55.20 -26.38
C THR A 44 65.95 -56.38 -25.46
N ASP A 45 66.76 -56.19 -24.42
CA ASP A 45 67.14 -57.24 -23.48
C ASP A 45 66.16 -57.34 -22.29
N GLU A 46 66.15 -58.51 -21.67
CA GLU A 46 65.26 -58.86 -20.56
C GLU A 46 65.51 -58.00 -19.30
N VAL A 47 66.74 -57.52 -19.08
CA VAL A 47 67.09 -56.68 -17.92
C VAL A 47 66.52 -55.28 -18.10
N SER A 48 66.67 -54.68 -19.29
CA SER A 48 66.07 -53.38 -19.64
C SER A 48 64.54 -53.42 -19.56
N ALA A 49 63.91 -54.52 -19.99
CA ALA A 49 62.47 -54.72 -19.89
C ALA A 49 62.00 -54.86 -18.44
N ALA A 50 62.71 -55.65 -17.61
CA ALA A 50 62.40 -55.82 -16.20
C ALA A 50 62.55 -54.52 -15.40
N LEU A 51 63.58 -53.72 -15.70
CA LEU A 51 63.83 -52.44 -15.04
C LEU A 51 62.76 -51.39 -15.40
N ALA A 52 62.36 -51.32 -16.67
CA ALA A 52 61.26 -50.47 -17.12
C ALA A 52 59.92 -50.86 -16.46
N ALA A 53 59.66 -52.16 -16.30
CA ALA A 53 58.49 -52.66 -15.58
C ALA A 53 58.50 -52.27 -14.09
N LEU A 54 59.66 -52.42 -13.42
CA LEU A 54 59.82 -52.02 -12.02
C LEU A 54 59.55 -50.53 -11.79
N PHE A 55 60.12 -49.66 -12.63
CA PHE A 55 59.87 -48.21 -12.53
C PHE A 55 58.42 -47.83 -12.82
N THR A 56 57.80 -48.50 -13.79
CA THR A 56 56.38 -48.32 -14.11
C THR A 56 55.48 -48.71 -12.93
N GLU A 57 55.77 -49.85 -12.28
CA GLU A 57 55.03 -50.30 -11.11
C GLU A 57 55.21 -49.34 -9.91
N TYR A 58 56.43 -48.86 -9.67
CA TYR A 58 56.67 -47.86 -8.63
C TYR A 58 55.96 -46.53 -8.92
N GLY A 59 55.92 -46.11 -10.20
CA GLY A 59 55.15 -44.96 -10.65
C GLY A 59 53.65 -45.10 -10.38
N GLN A 60 53.08 -46.29 -10.64
CA GLN A 60 51.66 -46.58 -10.35
C GLN A 60 51.36 -46.59 -8.85
N GLN A 61 52.27 -47.15 -8.03
CA GLN A 61 52.16 -47.12 -6.56
C GLN A 61 52.21 -45.67 -6.03
N PHE A 62 53.13 -44.84 -6.53
CA PHE A 62 53.20 -43.42 -6.18
C PHE A 62 51.90 -42.69 -6.51
N GLN A 63 51.33 -42.90 -7.71
CA GLN A 63 50.06 -42.28 -8.11
C GLN A 63 48.89 -42.73 -7.21
N THR A 64 48.88 -44.00 -6.78
CA THR A 64 47.88 -44.52 -5.86
C THR A 64 47.96 -43.85 -4.48
N VAL A 65 49.16 -43.73 -3.91
CA VAL A 65 49.38 -43.06 -2.62
C VAL A 65 49.07 -41.57 -2.72
N ALA A 66 49.45 -40.91 -3.81
CA ALA A 66 49.18 -39.49 -4.01
C ALA A 66 47.68 -39.20 -4.13
N ALA A 67 46.91 -40.08 -4.77
CA ALA A 67 45.45 -39.98 -4.82
C ALA A 67 44.81 -40.15 -3.42
N GLN A 68 45.30 -41.09 -2.60
CA GLN A 68 44.84 -41.25 -1.21
C GLN A 68 45.16 -40.02 -0.36
N MET A 69 46.34 -39.44 -0.54
CA MET A 69 46.76 -38.23 0.18
C MET A 69 45.90 -37.02 -0.22
N ALA A 70 45.58 -36.87 -1.51
CA ALA A 70 44.71 -35.80 -2.00
C ALA A 70 43.29 -35.90 -1.41
N ALA A 71 42.73 -37.11 -1.34
CA ALA A 71 41.42 -37.33 -0.71
C ALA A 71 41.43 -37.02 0.79
N SER A 72 42.49 -37.42 1.51
CA SER A 72 42.69 -37.11 2.93
C SER A 72 42.82 -35.60 3.16
N TYR A 73 43.57 -34.90 2.31
CA TYR A 73 43.76 -33.45 2.37
C TYR A 73 42.44 -32.70 2.15
N GLN A 74 41.64 -33.12 1.17
CA GLN A 74 40.29 -32.55 0.95
C GLN A 74 39.34 -32.79 2.13
N GLN A 75 39.40 -33.97 2.77
CA GLN A 75 38.64 -34.26 3.98
C GLN A 75 39.06 -33.34 5.13
N PHE A 76 40.37 -33.15 5.31
CA PHE A 76 40.92 -32.25 6.33
C PHE A 76 40.43 -30.81 6.13
N THR A 77 40.57 -30.24 4.93
CA THR A 77 40.13 -28.86 4.65
C THR A 77 38.62 -28.69 4.86
N ARG A 78 37.80 -29.68 4.44
CA ARG A 78 36.34 -29.65 4.70
C ARG A 78 36.02 -29.67 6.19
N ASN A 79 36.70 -30.50 6.97
CA ASN A 79 36.49 -30.58 8.41
C ASN A 79 36.88 -29.27 9.11
N VAL A 80 38.00 -28.65 8.72
CA VAL A 80 38.42 -27.35 9.26
C VAL A 80 37.35 -26.28 9.01
N MET A 81 36.82 -26.18 7.78
CA MET A 81 35.75 -25.23 7.45
C MET A 81 34.46 -25.49 8.23
N ALA A 82 34.06 -26.77 8.38
CA ALA A 82 32.89 -27.14 9.16
C ALA A 82 33.05 -26.78 10.65
N SER A 83 34.25 -26.97 11.21
CA SER A 83 34.56 -26.61 12.60
C SER A 83 34.52 -25.10 12.83
N VAL A 84 34.99 -24.28 11.89
CA VAL A 84 34.91 -22.81 11.98
C VAL A 84 33.45 -22.35 11.97
N ASN A 85 32.64 -22.85 11.04
CA ASN A 85 31.23 -22.50 10.97
C ASN A 85 30.47 -22.92 12.24
N ALA A 86 30.78 -24.10 12.78
CA ALA A 86 30.23 -24.56 14.05
C ALA A 86 30.68 -23.66 15.22
N TYR A 87 31.93 -23.19 15.22
CA TYR A 87 32.44 -22.26 16.24
C TYR A 87 31.74 -20.90 16.17
N THR A 88 31.59 -20.30 14.99
CA THR A 88 30.87 -19.03 14.80
C THR A 88 29.39 -19.15 15.20
N ALA A 89 28.75 -20.27 14.86
CA ALA A 89 27.38 -20.55 15.28
C ALA A 89 27.27 -20.72 16.81
N ALA A 90 28.24 -21.40 17.43
CA ALA A 90 28.30 -21.59 18.88
C ALA A 90 28.52 -20.26 19.62
N GLU A 91 29.42 -19.39 19.16
CA GLU A 91 29.64 -18.05 19.73
C GLU A 91 28.37 -17.19 19.63
N THR A 92 27.69 -17.21 18.49
CA THR A 92 26.42 -16.48 18.30
C THR A 92 25.33 -16.97 19.27
N THR A 93 25.20 -18.28 19.44
CA THR A 93 24.26 -18.88 20.39
C THR A 93 24.65 -18.58 21.84
N ASN A 94 25.94 -18.63 22.18
CA ASN A 94 26.43 -18.34 23.52
C ASN A 94 26.23 -16.87 23.90
N ILE A 95 26.48 -15.93 22.98
CA ILE A 95 26.20 -14.51 23.17
C ILE A 95 24.70 -14.28 23.39
N ARG A 96 23.84 -14.86 22.53
CA ARG A 96 22.38 -14.77 22.69
C ARG A 96 21.91 -15.36 24.00
N GLN A 97 22.44 -16.53 24.40
CA GLN A 97 22.06 -17.20 25.63
C GLN A 97 22.56 -16.44 26.86
N PHE A 98 23.75 -15.85 26.83
CA PHE A 98 24.28 -14.99 27.90
C PHE A 98 23.44 -13.72 28.06
N VAL A 99 23.08 -13.06 26.95
CA VAL A 99 22.21 -11.88 26.96
C VAL A 99 20.83 -12.23 27.51
N LEU A 100 20.20 -13.31 27.04
CA LEU A 100 18.87 -13.73 27.51
C LEU A 100 18.85 -14.21 28.97
N SER A 101 19.90 -14.92 29.43
CA SER A 101 19.97 -15.46 30.80
C SER A 101 20.36 -14.43 31.86
N ALA A 102 21.12 -13.39 31.49
CA ALA A 102 21.50 -12.31 32.39
C ALA A 102 20.51 -11.12 32.35
N ALA A 103 19.82 -10.87 31.23
CA ALA A 103 18.99 -9.68 31.07
C ALA A 103 17.79 -9.63 32.01
N GLY A 104 17.13 -10.75 32.33
CA GLY A 104 15.99 -10.76 33.25
C GLY A 104 16.34 -10.16 34.62
N PRO A 105 17.22 -10.80 35.42
CA PRO A 105 17.61 -10.31 36.74
C PRO A 105 18.26 -8.92 36.73
N ILE A 106 18.97 -8.56 35.66
CA ILE A 106 19.61 -7.24 35.53
C ILE A 106 18.59 -6.15 35.18
N ASN A 107 17.60 -6.46 34.35
CA ASN A 107 16.60 -5.48 33.92
C ASN A 107 15.50 -5.26 34.97
N GLU A 108 15.11 -6.28 35.74
CA GLU A 108 14.00 -6.20 36.70
C GLU A 108 14.06 -4.94 37.59
N PRO A 109 15.19 -4.61 38.27
CA PRO A 109 15.27 -3.39 39.07
C PRO A 109 15.08 -2.10 38.25
N PHE A 110 15.55 -2.07 37.00
CA PHE A 110 15.45 -0.89 36.13
C PHE A 110 14.06 -0.74 35.54
N VAL A 111 13.41 -1.85 35.20
CA VAL A 111 12.02 -1.87 34.74
C VAL A 111 11.10 -1.42 35.88
N GLU A 112 11.31 -1.91 37.10
CA GLU A 112 10.53 -1.48 38.28
C GLU A 112 10.73 0.01 38.60
N LEU A 113 11.97 0.52 38.50
CA LEU A 113 12.28 1.92 38.85
C LEU A 113 11.97 2.93 37.74
N THR A 114 12.08 2.55 36.47
CA THR A 114 12.06 3.49 35.33
C THR A 114 11.06 3.12 34.23
N GLY A 115 10.47 1.93 34.29
CA GLY A 115 9.63 1.38 33.23
C GLY A 115 10.39 0.98 31.96
N ARG A 116 11.73 0.97 31.99
CA ARG A 116 12.59 0.72 30.83
C ARG A 116 13.76 -0.20 31.22
N PRO A 117 14.09 -1.21 30.41
CA PRO A 117 15.18 -2.13 30.72
C PRO A 117 16.53 -1.40 30.69
N LEU A 118 17.52 -1.95 31.39
CA LEU A 118 18.91 -1.49 31.27
C LEU A 118 19.49 -1.94 29.92
N ILE A 119 19.20 -3.17 29.51
CA ILE A 119 19.69 -3.79 28.27
C ILE A 119 18.52 -4.42 27.51
N GLY A 120 18.42 -4.15 26.20
CA GLY A 120 17.47 -4.81 25.30
C GLY A 120 16.83 -3.83 24.32
N ASP A 121 16.36 -4.32 23.18
CA ASP A 121 15.82 -3.45 22.14
C ASP A 121 14.40 -2.96 22.48
N GLY A 122 14.05 -1.83 21.89
CA GLY A 122 12.73 -1.25 22.00
C GLY A 122 11.69 -2.06 21.22
N ALA A 123 10.48 -2.16 21.78
CA ALA A 123 9.39 -2.84 21.09
C ALA A 123 9.03 -2.12 19.77
N ASN A 124 8.85 -2.87 18.68
CA ASN A 124 8.38 -2.29 17.43
C ASN A 124 6.95 -1.76 17.59
N GLY A 125 6.70 -0.60 16.99
CA GLY A 125 5.37 -0.06 16.81
C GLY A 125 4.55 -0.91 15.85
N TYR A 126 3.24 -0.82 15.97
CA TYR A 126 2.26 -1.56 15.17
C TYR A 126 1.18 -0.60 14.66
N THR A 127 0.36 -1.03 13.71
CA THR A 127 -0.83 -0.28 13.29
C THR A 127 -1.96 -0.57 14.27
N ASN A 128 -2.45 0.47 14.97
CA ASN A 128 -3.55 0.30 15.91
C ASN A 128 -4.91 0.13 15.19
N ALA A 129 -5.97 -0.13 15.96
CA ALA A 129 -7.32 -0.35 15.44
C ALA A 129 -7.89 0.84 14.65
N GLN A 130 -7.35 2.05 14.85
CA GLN A 130 -7.73 3.25 14.10
C GLN A 130 -6.82 3.49 12.89
N GLY A 131 -5.98 2.54 12.49
CA GLY A 131 -5.09 2.68 11.33
C GLY A 131 -3.89 3.62 11.56
N ALA A 132 -3.59 4.00 12.80
CA ALA A 132 -2.41 4.82 13.12
C ALA A 132 -1.24 3.93 13.51
N GLY A 133 -0.07 4.17 12.92
CA GLY A 133 1.18 3.55 13.32
C GLY A 133 1.64 4.09 14.67
N THR A 134 1.80 3.22 15.67
CA THR A 134 2.34 3.62 16.97
C THR A 134 3.84 3.90 16.86
N ALA A 135 4.37 4.73 17.75
CA ALA A 135 5.81 4.89 17.86
C ALA A 135 6.49 3.57 18.27
N GLY A 136 7.74 3.40 17.86
CA GLY A 136 8.62 2.36 18.40
C GLY A 136 9.04 2.71 19.83
N GLY A 137 9.16 1.68 20.67
CA GLY A 137 9.66 1.79 22.04
C GLY A 137 11.14 2.16 22.07
N ALA A 138 11.57 2.75 23.18
CA ALA A 138 12.99 3.05 23.38
C ALA A 138 13.79 1.77 23.69
N GLY A 139 15.02 1.66 23.17
CA GLY A 139 15.98 0.59 23.55
C GLY A 139 16.39 0.67 25.02
N GLY A 140 17.21 -0.21 25.55
CA GLY A 140 17.60 -0.21 26.97
C GLY A 140 18.40 1.03 27.35
N TRP A 141 18.45 1.40 28.63
CA TRP A 141 19.20 2.59 29.07
C TRP A 141 20.70 2.55 28.72
N LEU A 142 21.33 1.38 28.87
CA LEU A 142 22.75 1.17 28.62
C LEU A 142 22.99 0.68 27.19
N TYR A 143 22.29 -0.38 26.80
CA TYR A 143 22.47 -1.02 25.50
C TYR A 143 21.13 -1.43 24.91
N GLY A 144 20.90 -1.11 23.65
CA GLY A 144 19.76 -1.60 22.89
C GLY A 144 19.28 -0.60 21.86
N ASP A 145 18.81 -1.15 20.75
CA ASP A 145 18.35 -0.36 19.63
C ASP A 145 16.91 0.11 19.88
N GLY A 146 16.54 1.22 19.27
CA GLY A 146 15.17 1.69 19.27
C GLY A 146 14.26 0.81 18.39
N GLY A 147 13.01 0.61 18.81
CA GLY A 147 12.04 -0.12 18.02
C GLY A 147 11.64 0.63 16.75
N THR A 148 11.29 -0.09 15.68
CA THR A 148 10.78 0.54 14.45
C THR A 148 9.40 1.15 14.67
N GLY A 149 9.09 2.29 14.05
CA GLY A 149 7.74 2.86 14.07
C GLY A 149 6.73 2.04 13.26
N GLY A 150 5.47 2.04 13.70
CA GLY A 150 4.37 1.34 13.03
C GLY A 150 3.92 2.01 11.72
N THR A 151 3.29 1.24 10.83
CA THR A 151 2.74 1.77 9.57
C THR A 151 1.40 2.49 9.82
N SER A 152 1.22 3.67 9.22
CA SER A 152 -0.06 4.38 9.23
C SER A 152 -0.84 4.17 7.92
N THR A 153 -2.12 3.88 8.05
CA THR A 153 -3.11 3.75 6.96
C THR A 153 -4.20 4.81 7.03
N ARG A 154 -4.20 5.68 8.06
CA ARG A 154 -5.23 6.70 8.30
C ARG A 154 -4.84 8.07 7.74
N PHE A 155 -5.82 8.78 7.17
CA PHE A 155 -5.71 10.20 6.84
C PHE A 155 -5.27 11.06 8.03
N GLY A 156 -4.45 12.06 7.78
CA GLY A 156 -3.94 13.00 8.77
C GLY A 156 -2.89 12.43 9.73
N VAL A 157 -2.40 11.20 9.50
CA VAL A 157 -1.46 10.53 10.40
C VAL A 157 -0.19 10.15 9.66
N ALA A 158 0.94 10.68 10.14
CA ALA A 158 2.26 10.24 9.70
C ALA A 158 2.51 8.78 10.08
N GLY A 159 3.47 8.12 9.46
CA GLY A 159 3.98 6.86 10.01
C GLY A 159 4.48 7.03 11.46
N GLY A 160 4.46 5.96 12.25
CA GLY A 160 4.91 6.03 13.64
C GLY A 160 6.38 6.44 13.74
N ALA A 161 6.77 7.23 14.74
CA ALA A 161 8.17 7.55 14.93
C ALA A 161 8.98 6.31 15.34
N GLY A 162 10.23 6.21 14.89
CA GLY A 162 11.17 5.23 15.40
C GLY A 162 11.57 5.54 16.84
N GLY A 163 11.76 4.50 17.64
CA GLY A 163 12.17 4.63 19.03
C GLY A 163 13.63 5.09 19.16
N PRO A 164 13.98 5.85 20.21
CA PRO A 164 15.38 6.18 20.47
C PRO A 164 16.14 5.02 21.13
N ALA A 165 17.44 4.93 20.89
CA ALA A 165 18.33 4.05 21.66
C ALA A 165 18.65 4.63 23.07
N GLY A 166 19.46 3.91 23.83
CA GLY A 166 19.96 4.33 25.15
C GLY A 166 21.28 5.07 25.10
N LEU A 167 22.27 4.58 25.85
CA LEU A 167 23.65 5.05 25.80
C LEU A 167 24.38 4.53 24.56
N ILE A 168 24.15 3.26 24.23
CA ILE A 168 24.70 2.53 23.09
C ILE A 168 23.57 1.84 22.35
N GLY A 169 23.51 2.00 21.04
CA GLY A 169 22.53 1.34 20.16
C GLY A 169 22.03 2.26 19.06
N ASP A 170 21.44 1.69 18.04
CA ASP A 170 20.96 2.44 16.88
C ASP A 170 19.51 2.89 17.07
N GLY A 171 19.17 4.04 16.52
CA GLY A 171 17.80 4.54 16.54
C GLY A 171 16.89 3.68 15.66
N GLY A 172 15.65 3.47 16.09
CA GLY A 172 14.68 2.71 15.32
C GLY A 172 14.27 3.44 14.03
N THR A 173 13.98 2.70 12.97
CA THR A 173 13.48 3.31 11.72
C THR A 173 12.09 3.90 11.92
N GLY A 174 11.80 5.05 11.33
CA GLY A 174 10.45 5.59 11.24
C GLY A 174 9.52 4.67 10.46
N GLY A 175 8.29 4.54 10.90
CA GLY A 175 7.23 3.80 10.22
C GLY A 175 6.80 4.52 8.94
N LYS A 176 6.32 3.77 7.95
CA LYS A 176 5.80 4.34 6.70
C LYS A 176 4.35 4.83 6.86
N SER A 177 3.90 5.69 5.96
CA SER A 177 2.47 5.92 5.72
C SER A 177 2.08 5.41 4.34
N VAL A 178 0.89 4.82 4.20
CA VAL A 178 0.37 4.35 2.90
C VAL A 178 -0.72 5.26 2.33
N TYR A 179 -1.24 6.17 3.15
CA TYR A 179 -2.29 7.12 2.77
C TYR A 179 -1.69 8.31 2.01
N GLY A 180 -2.33 8.71 0.91
CA GLY A 180 -1.89 9.78 0.02
C GLY A 180 -1.70 11.11 0.74
N GLY A 181 -0.62 11.81 0.40
CA GLY A 181 -0.21 13.08 0.99
C GLY A 181 0.34 12.97 2.43
N MET A 182 0.29 11.79 3.06
CA MET A 182 0.73 11.64 4.45
C MET A 182 2.22 11.36 4.54
N PRO A 183 2.93 12.00 5.49
CA PRO A 183 4.36 11.83 5.62
C PRO A 183 4.74 10.50 6.28
N GLY A 184 5.98 10.08 6.10
CA GLY A 184 6.56 9.01 6.90
C GLY A 184 6.89 9.46 8.33
N GLY A 185 7.05 8.51 9.24
CA GLY A 185 7.48 8.77 10.60
C GLY A 185 8.95 9.16 10.69
N SER A 186 9.32 9.98 11.65
CA SER A 186 10.73 10.30 11.90
C SER A 186 11.51 9.08 12.37
N GLY A 187 12.77 8.96 12.00
CA GLY A 187 13.69 8.00 12.60
C GLY A 187 14.03 8.33 14.05
N GLY A 188 14.30 7.30 14.84
CA GLY A 188 14.72 7.42 16.23
C GLY A 188 16.17 7.88 16.36
N ARG A 189 16.53 8.49 17.48
CA ARG A 189 17.93 8.88 17.75
C ARG A 189 18.77 7.65 18.09
N GLY A 190 20.01 7.61 17.59
CA GLY A 190 21.04 6.69 18.06
C GLY A 190 21.44 6.94 19.50
N GLY A 191 22.24 6.03 20.04
CA GLY A 191 22.64 6.03 21.44
C GLY A 191 23.41 7.29 21.80
N LEU A 192 23.27 7.78 23.02
CA LEU A 192 23.85 9.06 23.44
C LEU A 192 25.37 9.14 23.17
N LEU A 193 26.10 8.05 23.38
CA LEU A 193 27.54 7.98 23.08
C LEU A 193 27.81 7.34 21.73
N PHE A 194 27.21 6.18 21.48
CA PHE A 194 27.50 5.36 20.31
C PHE A 194 26.20 4.87 19.66
N GLY A 195 26.09 5.05 18.34
CA GLY A 195 25.02 4.49 17.54
C GLY A 195 24.54 5.42 16.44
N ASP A 196 24.04 4.81 15.38
CA ASP A 196 23.49 5.48 14.22
C ASP A 196 22.06 5.97 14.51
N GLY A 197 21.68 7.08 13.90
CA GLY A 197 20.30 7.51 13.88
C GLY A 197 19.47 6.60 12.98
N GLY A 198 18.24 6.31 13.40
CA GLY A 198 17.31 5.54 12.59
C GLY A 198 16.90 6.28 11.32
N THR A 199 16.69 5.55 10.23
CA THR A 199 16.18 6.16 8.98
C THR A 199 14.76 6.67 9.17
N GLY A 200 14.38 7.75 8.48
CA GLY A 200 12.98 8.15 8.39
C GLY A 200 12.14 7.13 7.61
N GLY A 201 10.84 7.11 7.89
CA GLY A 201 9.88 6.25 7.20
C GLY A 201 9.47 6.79 5.83
N ALA A 202 9.05 5.91 4.93
CA ALA A 202 8.52 6.30 3.63
C ALA A 202 7.16 7.00 3.75
N SER A 203 6.88 7.94 2.86
CA SER A 203 5.58 8.61 2.79
C SER A 203 4.56 7.82 1.97
N GLY A 204 3.28 8.17 2.12
CA GLY A 204 2.29 7.83 1.11
C GLY A 204 2.53 8.60 -0.19
N PRO A 205 1.86 8.21 -1.29
CA PRO A 205 1.99 8.91 -2.58
C PRO A 205 1.65 10.40 -2.45
N GLY A 206 2.47 11.28 -2.99
CA GLY A 206 2.35 12.74 -2.84
C GLY A 206 2.76 13.29 -1.46
N GLY A 207 3.23 12.44 -0.55
CA GLY A 207 3.73 12.83 0.77
C GLY A 207 5.24 13.07 0.81
N VAL A 208 5.74 13.48 1.99
CA VAL A 208 7.16 13.67 2.26
C VAL A 208 7.70 12.60 3.20
N GLY A 209 8.87 12.04 2.89
CA GLY A 209 9.53 11.08 3.76
C GLY A 209 9.81 11.64 5.14
N GLY A 210 9.81 10.79 6.15
CA GLY A 210 10.14 11.19 7.51
C GLY A 210 11.58 11.66 7.62
N VAL A 211 11.87 12.57 8.55
CA VAL A 211 13.25 12.97 8.84
C VAL A 211 14.03 11.80 9.46
N GLY A 212 15.32 11.69 9.17
CA GLY A 212 16.18 10.72 9.86
C GLY A 212 16.50 11.15 11.30
N GLY A 213 16.92 10.18 12.10
CA GLY A 213 17.31 10.39 13.49
C GLY A 213 18.73 10.96 13.63
N GLY A 214 19.01 11.59 14.77
CA GLY A 214 20.37 12.05 15.11
C GLY A 214 21.27 10.90 15.55
N ALA A 215 22.57 11.02 15.26
CA ALA A 215 23.61 10.08 15.70
C ALA A 215 24.02 10.27 17.17
N GLY A 216 24.82 9.32 17.68
CA GLY A 216 25.54 9.45 18.95
C GLY A 216 26.66 10.48 18.94
N LEU A 217 27.06 10.93 20.14
CA LEU A 217 28.02 12.03 20.32
C LEU A 217 29.46 11.66 19.92
N LEU A 218 29.88 10.42 20.14
CA LEU A 218 31.27 9.98 19.93
C LEU A 218 31.45 9.24 18.60
N LEU A 219 30.58 8.26 18.31
CA LEU A 219 30.57 7.54 17.03
C LEU A 219 29.13 7.25 16.59
N GLY A 220 28.87 7.39 15.30
CA GLY A 220 27.59 7.10 14.66
C GLY A 220 27.32 8.03 13.47
N GLN A 221 26.40 7.64 12.60
CA GLN A 221 25.93 8.42 11.46
C GLN A 221 24.48 8.87 11.66
N PRO A 222 24.10 10.08 11.23
CA PRO A 222 22.69 10.46 11.21
C PRO A 222 21.91 9.53 10.28
N GLY A 223 20.67 9.24 10.68
CA GLY A 223 19.77 8.47 9.84
C GLY A 223 19.44 9.22 8.55
N THR A 224 19.29 8.49 7.46
CA THR A 224 18.81 9.08 6.21
C THR A 224 17.35 9.49 6.35
N ALA A 225 16.93 10.51 5.60
CA ALA A 225 15.50 10.77 5.43
C ALA A 225 14.82 9.57 4.77
N GLY A 226 13.54 9.39 5.07
CA GLY A 226 12.69 8.42 4.41
C GLY A 226 12.40 8.81 2.97
N ILE A 227 11.91 7.85 2.20
CA ILE A 227 11.57 8.06 0.79
C ILE A 227 10.28 8.90 0.70
N SER A 228 10.35 10.04 0.00
CA SER A 228 9.17 10.78 -0.46
C SER A 228 8.63 10.11 -1.73
N THR A 229 7.42 9.57 -1.64
CA THR A 229 6.77 8.88 -2.75
C THR A 229 6.05 9.90 -3.63
N LEU A 230 6.44 10.04 -4.89
CA LEU A 230 5.74 10.90 -5.85
C LEU A 230 4.38 10.29 -6.24
N LEU A 231 3.44 11.15 -6.63
CA LEU A 231 2.23 10.68 -7.32
C LEU A 231 2.60 10.20 -8.71
N SER A 232 1.99 9.10 -9.14
CA SER A 232 2.02 8.71 -10.54
C SER A 232 1.31 9.77 -11.39
N PRO A 233 1.65 9.94 -12.68
CA PRO A 233 1.07 10.98 -13.53
C PRO A 233 -0.46 10.95 -13.64
N ASN A 234 -1.07 9.81 -13.35
CA ASN A 234 -2.51 9.60 -13.38
C ASN A 234 -3.19 9.61 -12.00
N GLN A 235 -2.44 9.86 -10.93
CA GLN A 235 -2.95 9.91 -9.56
C GLN A 235 -3.16 11.34 -9.10
N THR A 236 -4.19 11.55 -8.28
CA THR A 236 -4.44 12.78 -7.53
C THR A 236 -4.90 12.46 -6.12
N LEU A 237 -4.72 13.40 -5.20
CA LEU A 237 -5.10 13.22 -3.80
C LEU A 237 -6.57 13.56 -3.60
N ILE A 238 -7.23 12.76 -2.78
CA ILE A 238 -8.53 13.09 -2.21
C ILE A 238 -8.45 13.09 -0.68
N TYR A 239 -9.37 13.80 -0.05
CA TYR A 239 -9.64 13.67 1.38
C TYR A 239 -11.12 13.38 1.61
N VAL A 240 -11.46 12.90 2.79
CA VAL A 240 -12.84 12.55 3.13
C VAL A 240 -13.44 13.68 3.97
N ASP A 241 -14.61 14.19 3.59
CA ASP A 241 -15.30 15.21 4.37
C ASP A 241 -15.99 14.61 5.62
N ARG A 242 -16.68 15.46 6.39
CA ARG A 242 -17.40 15.03 7.61
C ARG A 242 -18.58 14.09 7.35
N PHE A 243 -19.01 13.95 6.11
CA PHE A 243 -20.13 13.10 5.68
C PHE A 243 -19.65 11.81 4.99
N GLY A 244 -18.33 11.62 4.86
CA GLY A 244 -17.75 10.45 4.22
C GLY A 244 -17.52 10.61 2.71
N ASN A 245 -17.74 11.79 2.14
CA ASN A 245 -17.61 11.99 0.70
C ASN A 245 -16.13 12.13 0.28
N PRO A 246 -15.72 11.53 -0.86
CA PRO A 246 -14.41 11.77 -1.43
C PRO A 246 -14.35 13.17 -2.06
N ILE A 247 -13.51 14.04 -1.51
CA ILE A 247 -13.32 15.41 -2.00
C ILE A 247 -12.03 15.51 -2.81
N LEU A 248 -12.16 16.03 -4.03
CA LEU A 248 -11.08 16.39 -4.91
C LEU A 248 -11.04 17.91 -5.08
N ASN A 249 -9.85 18.51 -5.07
CA ASN A 249 -9.70 19.92 -5.46
C ASN A 249 -9.46 20.01 -6.97
N ILE A 250 -10.30 20.78 -7.68
CA ILE A 250 -10.21 20.99 -9.12
C ILE A 250 -10.07 22.47 -9.46
N SER A 251 -9.63 22.78 -10.69
CA SER A 251 -9.71 24.13 -11.26
C SER A 251 -10.47 24.07 -12.58
N VAL A 252 -11.48 24.92 -12.74
CA VAL A 252 -12.34 24.97 -13.94
C VAL A 252 -11.98 26.21 -14.76
N GLY A 253 -11.55 26.01 -16.01
CA GLY A 253 -11.21 27.10 -16.93
C GLY A 253 -10.11 28.04 -16.44
N GLY A 254 -9.17 27.53 -15.63
CA GLY A 254 -8.14 28.35 -14.97
C GLY A 254 -8.64 29.17 -13.78
N GLY A 255 -9.85 28.85 -13.26
CA GLY A 255 -10.37 29.39 -12.01
C GLY A 255 -9.63 28.90 -10.76
N PRO A 256 -10.07 29.32 -9.56
CA PRO A 256 -9.43 28.90 -8.31
C PRO A 256 -9.52 27.39 -8.07
N SER A 257 -8.57 26.86 -7.31
CA SER A 257 -8.61 25.48 -6.80
C SER A 257 -9.76 25.35 -5.80
N SER A 258 -10.76 24.53 -6.14
CA SER A 258 -12.03 24.46 -5.42
C SER A 258 -12.45 23.01 -5.17
N PRO A 259 -13.02 22.69 -4.00
CA PRO A 259 -13.37 21.32 -3.62
C PRO A 259 -14.64 20.83 -4.33
N VAL A 260 -14.62 19.61 -4.85
CA VAL A 260 -15.78 18.92 -5.44
C VAL A 260 -15.88 17.51 -4.87
N ILE A 261 -17.11 17.01 -4.76
CA ILE A 261 -17.38 15.62 -4.40
C ILE A 261 -17.15 14.76 -5.65
N VAL A 262 -16.27 13.76 -5.58
CA VAL A 262 -16.14 12.77 -6.65
C VAL A 262 -17.37 11.86 -6.57
N ASP A 263 -18.19 11.89 -7.61
CA ASP A 263 -19.53 11.31 -7.59
C ASP A 263 -19.69 10.30 -8.72
N SER A 264 -19.62 9.00 -8.39
CA SER A 264 -19.91 7.93 -9.34
C SER A 264 -21.39 7.84 -9.69
N GLY A 265 -22.28 8.38 -8.86
CA GLY A 265 -23.72 8.46 -9.09
C GLY A 265 -24.14 9.54 -10.10
N ALA A 266 -23.20 10.36 -10.58
CA ALA A 266 -23.47 11.45 -11.52
C ALA A 266 -22.54 11.45 -12.74
N SER A 267 -22.93 12.18 -13.78
CA SER A 267 -22.18 12.37 -15.04
C SER A 267 -22.06 13.87 -15.34
N GLY A 268 -20.84 14.41 -15.34
CA GLY A 268 -20.59 15.82 -15.66
C GLY A 268 -20.38 16.71 -14.43
N LEU A 269 -20.40 18.04 -14.60
CA LEU A 269 -20.01 18.97 -13.54
C LEU A 269 -20.83 20.26 -13.60
N VAL A 270 -21.50 20.58 -12.50
CA VAL A 270 -22.10 21.91 -12.26
C VAL A 270 -21.43 22.52 -11.04
N VAL A 271 -20.89 23.73 -11.19
CA VAL A 271 -20.17 24.43 -10.13
C VAL A 271 -20.83 25.75 -9.72
N PRO A 272 -20.63 26.20 -8.48
CA PRO A 272 -20.91 27.56 -8.06
C PRO A 272 -20.14 28.62 -8.89
N PRO A 273 -20.67 29.85 -9.06
CA PRO A 273 -19.99 30.91 -9.81
C PRO A 273 -18.56 31.23 -9.38
N GLN A 274 -18.23 31.09 -8.10
CA GLN A 274 -16.90 31.42 -7.58
C GLN A 274 -15.81 30.39 -7.94
N TYR A 275 -16.18 29.24 -8.51
CA TYR A 275 -15.23 28.19 -8.90
C TYR A 275 -14.57 28.50 -10.26
N VAL A 276 -15.09 29.51 -10.96
CA VAL A 276 -14.66 29.90 -12.30
C VAL A 276 -14.33 31.39 -12.32
N ASN A 277 -13.50 31.78 -13.29
CA ASN A 277 -13.45 33.17 -13.72
C ASN A 277 -14.37 33.33 -14.94
N LEU A 278 -15.60 33.79 -14.71
CA LEU A 278 -16.63 33.93 -15.77
C LEU A 278 -16.15 34.75 -16.97
N ALA A 279 -15.30 35.76 -16.76
CA ALA A 279 -14.77 36.58 -17.85
C ALA A 279 -13.87 35.78 -18.81
N ASN A 280 -13.28 34.68 -18.35
CA ASN A 280 -12.36 33.84 -19.11
C ASN A 280 -13.03 32.62 -19.76
N LEU A 281 -14.30 32.33 -19.44
CA LEU A 281 -15.00 31.16 -19.98
C LEU A 281 -15.55 31.38 -21.40
N GLY A 282 -15.60 32.63 -21.88
CA GLY A 282 -16.23 32.98 -23.14
C GLY A 282 -17.76 33.05 -23.04
N ALA A 283 -18.44 32.95 -24.19
CA ALA A 283 -19.90 33.01 -24.24
C ALA A 283 -20.53 31.73 -23.70
N SER A 284 -21.65 31.86 -22.99
CA SER A 284 -22.48 30.72 -22.60
C SER A 284 -22.93 29.96 -23.85
N THR A 285 -22.81 28.63 -23.81
CA THR A 285 -23.21 27.72 -24.88
C THR A 285 -24.64 27.22 -24.72
N GLY A 286 -25.30 27.52 -23.60
CA GLY A 286 -26.64 27.03 -23.29
C GLY A 286 -27.02 27.22 -21.82
N ASN A 287 -28.12 26.59 -21.42
CA ASN A 287 -28.58 26.58 -20.03
C ASN A 287 -29.34 25.27 -19.74
N GLY A 288 -29.51 24.97 -18.46
CA GLY A 288 -30.21 23.78 -18.01
C GLY A 288 -30.50 23.84 -16.51
N SER A 289 -31.02 22.72 -15.99
CA SER A 289 -31.25 22.53 -14.57
C SER A 289 -30.91 21.10 -14.15
N VAL A 290 -30.59 20.93 -12.87
CA VAL A 290 -30.29 19.63 -12.26
C VAL A 290 -30.91 19.56 -10.87
N SER A 291 -31.30 18.35 -10.45
CA SER A 291 -31.73 18.06 -9.09
C SER A 291 -30.77 17.10 -8.42
N TYR A 292 -30.34 17.42 -7.20
CA TYR A 292 -29.53 16.56 -6.35
C TYR A 292 -30.37 16.07 -5.17
N GLY A 293 -30.41 14.75 -4.97
CA GLY A 293 -31.17 14.11 -3.89
C GLY A 293 -32.68 14.43 -3.90
N GLY A 294 -33.23 14.86 -5.04
CA GLY A 294 -34.64 15.24 -5.20
C GLY A 294 -35.08 16.48 -4.42
N THR A 295 -34.15 17.18 -3.76
CA THR A 295 -34.46 18.29 -2.84
C THR A 295 -33.72 19.56 -3.20
N LEU A 296 -32.46 19.48 -3.63
CA LEU A 296 -31.73 20.62 -4.14
C LEU A 296 -31.95 20.73 -5.65
N PHE A 297 -32.40 21.89 -6.12
CA PHE A 297 -32.55 22.19 -7.53
C PHE A 297 -31.64 23.36 -7.91
N VAL A 298 -30.88 23.21 -9.00
CA VAL A 298 -29.90 24.19 -9.46
C VAL A 298 -30.16 24.47 -10.93
N ASN A 299 -30.39 25.73 -11.29
CA ASN A 299 -30.36 26.19 -12.68
C ASN A 299 -28.96 26.69 -13.00
N TYR A 300 -28.49 26.49 -14.23
CA TYR A 300 -27.14 26.84 -14.64
C TYR A 300 -27.06 27.27 -16.10
N ASN A 301 -26.01 28.01 -16.44
CA ASN A 301 -25.56 28.24 -17.81
C ASN A 301 -24.42 27.28 -18.13
N THR A 302 -24.32 26.81 -19.38
CA THR A 302 -23.25 25.91 -19.81
C THR A 302 -22.13 26.65 -20.51
N TYR A 303 -20.89 26.17 -20.34
CA TYR A 303 -19.69 26.66 -20.98
C TYR A 303 -18.84 25.48 -21.42
N VAL A 304 -18.05 25.66 -22.49
CA VAL A 304 -17.06 24.66 -22.91
C VAL A 304 -15.68 25.12 -22.45
N THR A 305 -15.07 24.37 -21.55
CA THR A 305 -13.78 24.73 -20.93
C THR A 305 -13.01 23.50 -20.48
N THR A 306 -11.79 23.67 -19.97
CA THR A 306 -10.98 22.57 -19.42
C THR A 306 -11.17 22.46 -17.92
N VAL A 307 -11.09 21.24 -17.38
CA VAL A 307 -11.05 20.98 -15.94
C VAL A 307 -9.70 20.38 -15.59
N ASN A 308 -8.98 21.01 -14.67
CA ASN A 308 -7.75 20.47 -14.07
C ASN A 308 -8.12 19.71 -12.80
N LEU A 309 -7.85 18.40 -12.79
CA LEU A 309 -8.18 17.44 -11.74
C LEU A 309 -7.03 17.26 -10.72
N GLY A 310 -6.02 18.14 -10.77
CA GLY A 310 -4.82 18.07 -9.95
C GLY A 310 -3.69 17.30 -10.63
N ASN A 311 -2.46 17.44 -10.11
CA ASN A 311 -1.26 16.77 -10.61
C ASN A 311 -0.99 16.91 -12.13
N GLY A 312 -1.48 18.00 -12.76
CA GLY A 312 -1.35 18.22 -14.20
C GLY A 312 -2.32 17.41 -15.07
N ILE A 313 -3.28 16.72 -14.45
CA ILE A 313 -4.33 15.96 -15.14
C ILE A 313 -5.40 16.95 -15.61
N VAL A 314 -5.43 17.24 -16.90
CA VAL A 314 -6.33 18.24 -17.49
C VAL A 314 -7.17 17.60 -18.59
N THR A 315 -8.48 17.84 -18.55
CA THR A 315 -9.39 17.40 -19.61
C THR A 315 -9.15 18.14 -20.92
N GLY A 316 -9.57 17.55 -22.03
CA GLY A 316 -9.92 18.34 -23.21
C GLY A 316 -11.07 19.33 -22.91
N PRO A 317 -11.41 20.22 -23.85
CA PRO A 317 -12.59 21.06 -23.71
C PRO A 317 -13.85 20.21 -23.48
N THR A 318 -14.55 20.50 -22.39
CA THR A 318 -15.74 19.76 -21.94
C THR A 318 -16.81 20.73 -21.43
N THR A 319 -18.06 20.27 -21.42
CA THR A 319 -19.20 21.06 -20.94
C THR A 319 -19.20 21.13 -19.42
N VAL A 320 -19.23 22.35 -18.88
CA VAL A 320 -19.38 22.61 -17.45
C VAL A 320 -20.55 23.56 -17.24
N GLY A 321 -21.41 23.25 -16.27
CA GLY A 321 -22.48 24.14 -15.83
C GLY A 321 -21.97 25.11 -14.75
N VAL A 322 -22.37 26.37 -14.82
CA VAL A 322 -22.15 27.35 -13.75
C VAL A 322 -23.51 27.79 -13.22
N ALA A 323 -23.75 27.58 -11.94
CA ALA A 323 -25.03 27.84 -11.29
C ALA A 323 -25.44 29.31 -11.42
N THR A 324 -26.72 29.55 -11.75
CA THR A 324 -27.31 30.89 -11.86
C THR A 324 -28.36 31.14 -10.79
N SER A 325 -29.00 30.08 -10.28
CA SER A 325 -29.95 30.13 -9.18
C SER A 325 -30.13 28.73 -8.59
N ALA A 326 -30.54 28.64 -7.33
CA ALA A 326 -30.87 27.36 -6.69
C ALA A 326 -31.97 27.52 -5.65
N TYR A 327 -32.65 26.42 -5.34
CA TYR A 327 -33.71 26.38 -4.32
C TYR A 327 -33.84 24.98 -3.70
N LEU A 328 -34.46 24.91 -2.51
CA LEU A 328 -34.73 23.66 -1.80
C LEU A 328 -36.21 23.30 -1.87
N GLY A 329 -36.52 22.18 -2.54
CA GLY A 329 -37.84 21.61 -2.72
C GLY A 329 -38.71 22.41 -3.70
N THR A 330 -39.06 23.65 -3.33
CA THR A 330 -39.90 24.54 -4.12
C THR A 330 -39.17 25.85 -4.44
N PRO A 331 -39.39 26.48 -5.62
CA PRO A 331 -38.83 27.78 -5.96
C PRO A 331 -39.11 28.89 -4.93
N ALA A 332 -40.12 28.72 -4.07
CA ALA A 332 -40.41 29.65 -2.98
C ALA A 332 -39.37 29.62 -1.83
N ASN A 333 -38.43 28.68 -1.83
CA ASN A 333 -37.36 28.56 -0.85
C ASN A 333 -35.98 28.70 -1.52
N PRO A 334 -35.61 29.92 -1.97
CA PRO A 334 -34.38 30.15 -2.74
C PRO A 334 -33.13 30.09 -1.87
N ILE A 335 -32.04 29.59 -2.45
CA ILE A 335 -30.69 29.69 -1.90
C ILE A 335 -30.09 31.00 -2.44
N ASN A 336 -30.05 32.02 -1.57
CA ASN A 336 -29.58 33.35 -1.96
C ASN A 336 -28.05 33.45 -2.11
N ASP A 337 -27.31 32.59 -1.39
CA ASP A 337 -25.86 32.50 -1.48
C ASP A 337 -25.46 31.22 -2.22
N LEU A 338 -25.20 31.34 -3.52
CA LEU A 338 -24.79 30.23 -4.37
C LEU A 338 -23.41 29.68 -3.98
N SER A 339 -22.63 30.40 -3.16
CA SER A 339 -21.31 29.91 -2.75
C SER A 339 -21.36 28.71 -1.82
N LEU A 340 -22.52 28.49 -1.19
CA LEU A 340 -22.81 27.37 -0.29
C LEU A 340 -23.22 26.09 -1.03
N LEU A 341 -23.40 26.16 -2.36
CA LEU A 341 -23.81 24.99 -3.14
C LEU A 341 -22.69 23.94 -3.18
N PRO A 342 -23.00 22.66 -2.94
CA PRO A 342 -22.07 21.59 -3.23
C PRO A 342 -21.84 21.50 -4.74
N ALA A 343 -20.66 20.99 -5.12
CA ALA A 343 -20.32 20.69 -6.50
C ALA A 343 -19.94 19.22 -6.62
N TYR A 344 -20.55 18.55 -7.59
CA TYR A 344 -20.36 17.12 -7.84
C TYR A 344 -19.59 16.95 -9.14
N LEU A 345 -18.43 16.29 -9.04
CA LEU A 345 -17.66 15.82 -10.17
C LEU A 345 -18.20 14.44 -10.56
N GLY A 346 -19.15 14.43 -11.48
CA GLY A 346 -19.75 13.23 -12.04
C GLY A 346 -18.74 12.44 -12.86
N VAL A 347 -18.37 11.27 -12.34
CA VAL A 347 -17.44 10.31 -12.97
C VAL A 347 -18.12 9.01 -13.40
N GLY A 348 -19.40 8.83 -13.08
CA GLY A 348 -20.19 7.70 -13.55
C GLY A 348 -20.56 7.87 -15.03
N PRO A 349 -20.39 6.84 -15.88
CA PRO A 349 -21.10 6.76 -17.16
C PRO A 349 -22.62 6.53 -16.91
N ASN A 350 -23.43 6.45 -17.98
CA ASN A 350 -24.82 5.96 -17.94
C ASN A 350 -25.79 6.58 -16.90
N ASN A 351 -25.51 7.78 -16.38
CA ASN A 351 -26.45 8.49 -15.52
C ASN A 351 -27.19 9.62 -16.23
N ASP A 352 -26.61 10.20 -17.30
CA ASP A 352 -27.17 11.30 -18.10
C ASP A 352 -27.45 12.62 -17.34
N PHE A 353 -27.04 12.74 -16.08
CA PHE A 353 -27.27 13.92 -15.24
C PHE A 353 -26.01 14.37 -14.47
N PRO A 354 -25.70 15.68 -14.45
CA PRO A 354 -26.31 16.76 -15.23
C PRO A 354 -26.08 16.68 -16.75
N PHE A 355 -25.09 15.90 -17.20
CA PHE A 355 -24.74 15.76 -18.62
C PHE A 355 -24.55 14.28 -19.01
N GLY A 356 -24.66 13.96 -20.30
CA GLY A 356 -24.50 12.59 -20.82
C GLY A 356 -23.08 12.03 -20.83
N THR A 357 -22.07 12.77 -20.37
CA THR A 357 -20.67 12.32 -20.41
C THR A 357 -19.97 12.66 -19.10
N PRO A 358 -19.33 11.68 -18.44
CA PRO A 358 -18.53 11.95 -17.24
C PRO A 358 -17.34 12.84 -17.60
N ILE A 359 -16.89 13.67 -16.64
CA ILE A 359 -15.77 14.59 -16.89
C ILE A 359 -14.49 13.82 -17.26
N SER A 360 -14.27 12.67 -16.64
CA SER A 360 -13.15 11.76 -16.95
C SER A 360 -13.16 11.28 -18.40
N GLY A 361 -14.32 11.16 -19.06
CA GLY A 361 -14.45 10.72 -20.45
C GLY A 361 -13.78 11.65 -21.46
N THR A 362 -13.46 12.88 -21.07
CA THR A 362 -12.80 13.89 -21.94
C THR A 362 -11.29 14.02 -21.68
N LEU A 363 -10.71 13.16 -20.84
CA LEU A 363 -9.26 13.11 -20.62
C LEU A 363 -8.53 12.57 -21.86
N PRO A 364 -7.28 13.01 -22.10
CA PRO A 364 -6.53 12.57 -23.27
C PRO A 364 -5.97 11.14 -23.15
N GLY A 365 -5.73 10.50 -24.28
CA GLY A 365 -5.04 9.21 -24.35
C GLY A 365 -5.80 8.10 -23.63
N ASN A 366 -5.09 7.32 -22.82
CA ASN A 366 -5.67 6.25 -22.02
C ASN A 366 -6.28 6.73 -20.69
N MET A 367 -6.17 8.02 -20.34
CA MET A 367 -6.66 8.54 -19.06
C MET A 367 -8.19 8.62 -18.97
N ASN A 368 -8.90 8.48 -20.09
CA ASN A 368 -10.37 8.48 -20.12
C ASN A 368 -11.03 7.13 -19.85
N GLN A 369 -10.24 6.04 -19.76
CA GLN A 369 -10.76 4.67 -19.65
C GLN A 369 -11.58 4.42 -18.39
N GLY A 370 -11.38 5.20 -17.33
CA GLY A 370 -12.13 5.09 -16.10
C GLY A 370 -11.48 5.83 -14.95
N VAL A 371 -12.05 5.63 -13.76
CA VAL A 371 -11.64 6.29 -12.52
C VAL A 371 -11.60 5.26 -11.39
N LEU A 372 -10.42 5.05 -10.79
CA LEU A 372 -10.27 4.30 -9.55
C LEU A 372 -10.47 5.24 -8.37
N ILE A 373 -11.52 5.01 -7.57
CA ILE A 373 -11.75 5.74 -6.32
C ILE A 373 -11.23 4.88 -5.16
N ASN A 374 -10.11 5.30 -4.56
CA ASN A 374 -9.42 4.57 -3.50
C ASN A 374 -9.36 5.41 -2.22
N MET A 375 -10.51 5.59 -1.57
CA MET A 375 -10.58 6.32 -0.29
C MET A 375 -9.73 5.71 0.84
N PRO A 376 -9.56 4.37 0.96
CA PRO A 376 -8.66 3.79 1.96
C PRO A 376 -7.20 4.26 1.80
N ARG A 377 -6.81 4.68 0.59
CA ARG A 377 -5.50 5.25 0.31
C ARG A 377 -5.51 6.76 0.07
N GLY A 378 -6.66 7.44 0.09
CA GLY A 378 -6.75 8.87 -0.17
C GLY A 378 -6.38 9.28 -1.60
N LEU A 379 -6.70 8.41 -2.57
CA LEU A 379 -6.30 8.59 -3.96
C LEU A 379 -7.49 8.45 -4.90
N VAL A 380 -7.43 9.19 -6.00
CA VAL A 380 -8.15 8.89 -7.23
C VAL A 380 -7.12 8.67 -8.33
N GLU A 381 -7.34 7.66 -9.16
CA GLU A 381 -6.50 7.36 -10.32
C GLU A 381 -7.33 7.37 -11.60
N PHE A 382 -6.82 8.00 -12.65
CA PHE A 382 -7.47 8.07 -13.95
C PHE A 382 -6.82 7.11 -14.94
N GLY A 383 -7.62 6.57 -15.86
CA GLY A 383 -7.17 5.69 -16.93
C GLY A 383 -7.38 4.21 -16.64
N PRO A 384 -6.49 3.30 -17.12
CA PRO A 384 -6.68 1.86 -16.95
C PRO A 384 -6.72 1.48 -15.46
N ASN A 385 -7.54 0.48 -15.10
CA ASN A 385 -7.55 -0.05 -13.73
C ASN A 385 -6.16 -0.57 -13.36
N SER A 386 -5.59 -0.03 -12.28
CA SER A 386 -4.25 -0.34 -11.79
C SER A 386 -4.23 -1.46 -10.75
N LEU A 387 -5.41 -1.85 -10.23
CA LEU A 387 -5.55 -2.85 -9.17
C LEU A 387 -6.15 -4.17 -9.71
N PRO A 388 -5.85 -5.30 -9.05
CA PRO A 388 -6.41 -6.58 -9.42
C PRO A 388 -7.89 -6.66 -8.99
N PRO A 389 -8.81 -6.98 -9.91
CA PRO A 389 -10.23 -7.07 -9.61
C PRO A 389 -10.55 -8.24 -8.68
N ILE A 390 -11.52 -8.03 -7.79
CA ILE A 390 -12.26 -9.08 -7.08
C ILE A 390 -13.43 -9.52 -7.95
N VAL A 391 -14.20 -8.54 -8.44
CA VAL A 391 -15.38 -8.78 -9.27
C VAL A 391 -15.72 -7.57 -10.13
N GLU A 392 -16.28 -7.84 -11.30
CA GLU A 392 -16.73 -6.86 -12.27
C GLU A 392 -18.24 -7.01 -12.44
N MET A 393 -18.96 -5.89 -12.43
CA MET A 393 -20.41 -5.83 -12.60
C MET A 393 -20.72 -4.86 -13.72
N ASP A 394 -21.51 -5.33 -14.68
CA ASP A 394 -21.96 -4.51 -15.80
C ASP A 394 -22.82 -3.34 -15.28
N GLY A 395 -22.55 -2.15 -15.82
CA GLY A 395 -23.16 -0.89 -15.44
C GLY A 395 -22.42 -0.09 -14.36
N ALA A 396 -22.39 1.22 -14.57
CA ALA A 396 -22.03 2.22 -13.58
C ALA A 396 -22.83 3.50 -13.85
N PRO A 397 -23.44 4.16 -12.85
CA PRO A 397 -23.54 3.72 -11.45
C PRO A 397 -24.54 2.58 -11.22
N ARG A 398 -25.36 2.24 -12.22
CA ARG A 398 -26.50 1.33 -12.08
C ARG A 398 -26.10 -0.10 -12.35
N THR A 399 -26.36 -1.00 -11.41
CA THR A 399 -26.20 -2.44 -11.63
C THR A 399 -27.23 -3.23 -10.81
N VAL A 400 -27.05 -4.54 -10.67
CA VAL A 400 -27.94 -5.45 -9.94
C VAL A 400 -27.13 -6.26 -8.93
N VAL A 401 -27.62 -6.31 -7.69
CA VAL A 401 -26.97 -7.00 -6.56
C VAL A 401 -27.99 -7.78 -5.76
N GLN A 402 -27.49 -8.67 -4.89
CA GLN A 402 -28.25 -9.26 -3.81
C GLN A 402 -27.95 -8.53 -2.50
N VAL A 403 -28.99 -8.06 -1.81
CA VAL A 403 -28.88 -7.40 -0.52
C VAL A 403 -29.51 -8.27 0.55
N GLN A 404 -28.75 -8.50 1.61
CA GLN A 404 -29.17 -9.22 2.80
C GLN A 404 -29.23 -8.26 3.98
N ILE A 405 -30.39 -8.14 4.61
CA ILE A 405 -30.58 -7.36 5.83
C ILE A 405 -30.53 -8.30 7.03
N ASN A 406 -29.63 -8.02 7.96
CA ASN A 406 -29.31 -8.89 9.09
C ASN A 406 -29.04 -10.33 8.61
N ASN A 407 -29.83 -11.29 9.09
CA ASN A 407 -29.74 -12.70 8.70
C ASN A 407 -30.93 -13.15 7.84
N GLU A 408 -31.65 -12.20 7.23
CA GLU A 408 -32.78 -12.51 6.34
C GLU A 408 -32.30 -13.15 5.02
N LEU A 409 -33.21 -13.61 4.19
CA LEU A 409 -32.86 -14.10 2.85
C LEU A 409 -32.38 -12.93 1.95
N PRO A 410 -31.26 -13.08 1.23
CA PRO A 410 -30.82 -12.08 0.26
C PRO A 410 -31.88 -11.85 -0.83
N GLN A 411 -32.16 -10.58 -1.13
CA GLN A 411 -33.09 -10.19 -2.19
C GLN A 411 -32.36 -9.50 -3.32
N THR A 412 -32.74 -9.81 -4.57
CA THR A 412 -32.16 -9.16 -5.76
C THR A 412 -32.79 -7.80 -5.97
N VAL A 413 -31.96 -6.76 -6.05
CA VAL A 413 -32.40 -5.38 -6.25
C VAL A 413 -31.48 -4.66 -7.25
N GLY A 414 -32.04 -3.68 -7.96
CA GLY A 414 -31.21 -2.68 -8.65
C GLY A 414 -30.47 -1.83 -7.62
N VAL A 415 -29.27 -1.36 -7.98
CA VAL A 415 -28.44 -0.54 -7.10
C VAL A 415 -27.77 0.60 -7.85
N PHE A 416 -27.62 1.75 -7.19
CA PHE A 416 -26.61 2.75 -7.51
C PHE A 416 -25.38 2.56 -6.62
N VAL A 417 -24.24 2.31 -7.25
CA VAL A 417 -22.93 2.35 -6.58
C VAL A 417 -22.42 3.78 -6.64
N ASP A 418 -22.63 4.51 -5.55
CA ASP A 418 -22.65 5.98 -5.55
C ASP A 418 -21.75 6.56 -4.44
N SER A 419 -20.57 7.04 -4.83
CA SER A 419 -19.62 7.68 -3.92
C SER A 419 -20.07 9.03 -3.37
N GLY A 420 -21.02 9.70 -4.04
CA GLY A 420 -21.62 10.97 -3.61
C GLY A 420 -22.91 10.79 -2.78
N GLY A 421 -23.42 9.57 -2.67
CA GLY A 421 -24.71 9.23 -2.05
C GLY A 421 -24.77 9.32 -0.52
N VAL A 422 -23.68 9.72 0.14
CA VAL A 422 -23.57 9.86 1.61
C VAL A 422 -23.96 8.57 2.33
N GLY A 423 -25.06 8.57 3.10
CA GLY A 423 -25.53 7.43 3.90
C GLY A 423 -26.30 6.39 3.10
N GLY A 424 -26.54 6.64 1.81
CA GLY A 424 -27.29 5.73 0.94
C GLY A 424 -28.78 5.67 1.26
N THR A 425 -29.49 4.84 0.50
CA THR A 425 -30.94 4.64 0.64
C THR A 425 -31.30 3.17 0.48
N ILE A 426 -32.31 2.72 1.23
CA ILE A 426 -32.80 1.34 1.18
C ILE A 426 -34.27 1.28 0.76
N PRO A 427 -34.65 0.47 -0.24
CA PRO A 427 -36.04 0.26 -0.62
C PRO A 427 -36.85 -0.36 0.52
N GLN A 428 -38.06 0.13 0.75
CA GLN A 428 -38.96 -0.38 1.78
C GLN A 428 -39.25 -1.89 1.64
N SER A 429 -39.16 -2.46 0.43
CA SER A 429 -39.34 -3.90 0.19
C SER A 429 -38.30 -4.76 0.92
N LEU A 430 -37.09 -4.24 1.16
CA LEU A 430 -36.06 -4.94 1.92
C LEU A 430 -36.30 -4.86 3.44
N VAL A 431 -37.11 -3.91 3.89
CA VAL A 431 -37.39 -3.62 5.31
C VAL A 431 -38.87 -3.27 5.52
N PRO A 432 -39.80 -4.21 5.24
CA PRO A 432 -41.25 -3.92 5.20
C PRO A 432 -41.83 -3.43 6.54
N GLY A 433 -41.12 -3.63 7.65
CA GLY A 433 -41.50 -3.13 8.98
C GLY A 433 -41.15 -1.67 9.25
N LEU A 434 -40.48 -0.98 8.33
CA LEU A 434 -40.08 0.43 8.47
C LEU A 434 -40.84 1.32 7.49
N ASN A 435 -41.23 2.51 7.95
CA ASN A 435 -41.91 3.50 7.12
C ASN A 435 -40.89 4.24 6.24
N ILE A 436 -41.32 4.64 5.05
CA ILE A 436 -40.57 5.54 4.17
C ILE A 436 -40.26 6.85 4.92
N GLY A 437 -39.04 7.36 4.77
CA GLY A 437 -38.54 8.54 5.47
C GLY A 437 -37.89 8.24 6.83
N ASN A 438 -37.98 7.01 7.33
CA ASN A 438 -37.22 6.59 8.51
C ASN A 438 -35.80 6.17 8.11
N HIS A 439 -34.88 6.22 9.06
CA HIS A 439 -33.55 5.64 8.91
C HIS A 439 -33.51 4.19 9.41
N LEU A 440 -32.59 3.39 8.88
CA LEU A 440 -32.33 2.06 9.43
C LEU A 440 -31.87 2.13 10.89
N PRO A 441 -32.31 1.20 11.77
CA PRO A 441 -31.84 1.16 13.14
C PRO A 441 -30.33 0.89 13.25
N GLU A 442 -29.67 1.52 14.23
CA GLU A 442 -28.28 1.21 14.59
C GLU A 442 -28.11 -0.28 14.94
N GLY A 443 -26.99 -0.86 14.51
CA GLY A 443 -26.71 -2.29 14.64
C GLY A 443 -27.29 -3.16 13.52
N THR A 444 -28.15 -2.61 12.65
CA THR A 444 -28.62 -3.32 11.44
C THR A 444 -27.42 -3.65 10.56
N THR A 445 -27.32 -4.91 10.12
CA THR A 445 -26.26 -5.33 9.18
C THR A 445 -26.81 -5.37 7.76
N ILE A 446 -26.08 -4.81 6.81
CA ILE A 446 -26.40 -4.81 5.38
C ILE A 446 -25.24 -5.51 4.68
N SER A 447 -25.49 -6.71 4.17
CA SER A 447 -24.49 -7.46 3.40
C SER A 447 -24.88 -7.47 1.94
N VAL A 448 -23.96 -7.06 1.07
CA VAL A 448 -24.21 -6.93 -0.36
C VAL A 448 -23.33 -7.91 -1.13
N TYR A 449 -23.94 -8.59 -2.09
CA TYR A 449 -23.33 -9.63 -2.91
C TYR A 449 -23.65 -9.38 -4.38
N THR A 450 -22.85 -9.91 -5.29
CA THR A 450 -23.27 -10.07 -6.68
C THR A 450 -24.43 -11.05 -6.80
N ILE A 451 -25.14 -11.05 -7.94
CA ILE A 451 -26.21 -12.02 -8.23
C ILE A 451 -25.75 -13.49 -8.17
N ASN A 452 -24.44 -13.74 -8.32
CA ASN A 452 -23.83 -15.07 -8.24
C ASN A 452 -23.30 -15.39 -6.83
N GLY A 453 -23.58 -14.56 -5.83
CA GLY A 453 -23.23 -14.82 -4.43
C GLY A 453 -21.81 -14.39 -4.01
N VAL A 454 -21.06 -13.67 -4.87
CA VAL A 454 -19.75 -13.12 -4.48
C VAL A 454 -19.97 -11.94 -3.53
N HIS A 455 -19.35 -12.00 -2.35
CA HIS A 455 -19.44 -10.93 -1.35
C HIS A 455 -18.75 -9.64 -1.81
N LEU A 456 -19.44 -8.51 -1.68
CA LEU A 456 -18.91 -7.18 -2.01
C LEU A 456 -18.48 -6.43 -0.74
N TYR A 457 -19.43 -6.21 0.18
CA TYR A 457 -19.18 -5.56 1.46
C TYR A 457 -20.28 -5.88 2.48
N THR A 458 -19.94 -5.71 3.76
CA THR A 458 -20.92 -5.69 4.86
C THR A 458 -20.79 -4.36 5.60
N GLN A 459 -21.92 -3.67 5.78
CA GLN A 459 -22.05 -2.48 6.61
C GLN A 459 -22.82 -2.81 7.89
N THR A 460 -22.30 -2.39 9.04
CA THR A 460 -23.10 -2.27 10.27
C THR A 460 -23.53 -0.82 10.41
N VAL A 461 -24.84 -0.58 10.43
CA VAL A 461 -25.45 0.75 10.55
C VAL A 461 -25.08 1.37 11.90
N THR A 462 -24.67 2.63 11.87
CA THR A 462 -24.38 3.43 13.07
C THR A 462 -25.28 4.66 13.10
N ALA A 463 -25.35 5.35 14.24
CA ALA A 463 -26.08 6.62 14.35
C ALA A 463 -25.58 7.70 13.36
N SER A 464 -24.29 7.66 12.98
CA SER A 464 -23.68 8.63 12.06
C SER A 464 -23.75 8.22 10.60
N ASN A 465 -24.05 6.96 10.29
CA ASN A 465 -24.14 6.43 8.93
C ASN A 465 -25.28 5.41 8.85
N SER A 466 -26.48 5.91 8.56
CA SER A 466 -27.69 5.10 8.45
C SER A 466 -28.47 5.42 7.16
N PRO A 467 -28.66 4.42 6.28
CA PRO A 467 -29.47 4.58 5.08
C PRO A 467 -30.90 5.02 5.36
N LEU A 468 -31.41 5.91 4.52
CA LEU A 468 -32.81 6.34 4.54
C LEU A 468 -33.70 5.30 3.84
N VAL A 469 -34.81 4.94 4.46
CA VAL A 469 -35.84 4.08 3.84
C VAL A 469 -36.62 4.88 2.80
N VAL A 470 -36.59 4.41 1.55
CA VAL A 470 -37.27 5.03 0.41
C VAL A 470 -38.34 4.11 -0.16
N ALA A 471 -39.22 4.67 -1.00
CA ALA A 471 -40.21 3.87 -1.72
C ALA A 471 -39.52 2.79 -2.55
N SER A 472 -40.15 1.62 -2.68
CA SER A 472 -39.66 0.57 -3.56
C SER A 472 -39.90 0.92 -5.03
N ALA A 473 -39.08 0.35 -5.91
CA ALA A 473 -39.35 0.38 -7.34
C ALA A 473 -40.74 -0.24 -7.66
N PRO A 474 -41.51 0.34 -8.61
CA PRO A 474 -42.79 -0.22 -9.00
C PRO A 474 -42.61 -1.61 -9.66
N PRO A 475 -43.65 -2.47 -9.67
CA PRO A 475 -43.52 -3.86 -10.12
C PRO A 475 -43.05 -4.06 -11.56
N ASN A 476 -43.18 -3.04 -12.41
CA ASN A 476 -42.77 -3.05 -13.81
C ASN A 476 -41.38 -2.44 -14.04
N ALA A 477 -40.68 -2.00 -12.99
CA ALA A 477 -39.33 -1.46 -13.12
C ALA A 477 -38.33 -2.58 -13.48
N VAL A 478 -37.42 -2.27 -14.39
CA VAL A 478 -36.32 -3.17 -14.80
C VAL A 478 -35.08 -2.86 -13.95
N PRO A 479 -34.62 -3.80 -13.10
CA PRO A 479 -33.41 -3.60 -12.29
C PRO A 479 -32.20 -3.23 -13.16
N GLY A 480 -31.47 -2.18 -12.77
CA GLY A 480 -30.28 -1.71 -13.49
C GLY A 480 -30.56 -0.77 -14.68
N GLN A 481 -31.81 -0.59 -15.10
CA GLN A 481 -32.17 0.32 -16.20
C GLN A 481 -32.98 1.53 -15.75
N ASP A 482 -33.94 1.36 -14.84
CA ASP A 482 -34.82 2.47 -14.45
C ASP A 482 -34.25 3.33 -13.30
N ALA A 483 -34.51 4.64 -13.39
CA ALA A 483 -34.04 5.67 -12.44
C ALA A 483 -34.79 5.77 -11.11
N TYR A 484 -35.75 4.88 -10.85
CA TYR A 484 -36.60 4.94 -9.66
C TYR A 484 -35.85 4.59 -8.38
N TYR A 485 -36.48 4.87 -7.24
CA TYR A 485 -35.98 4.66 -5.86
C TYR A 485 -35.48 3.22 -5.62
N VAL A 486 -34.24 2.97 -6.02
CA VAL A 486 -33.54 1.70 -5.84
C VAL A 486 -32.53 1.83 -4.69
N PHE A 487 -31.93 0.71 -4.32
CA PHE A 487 -30.87 0.70 -3.32
C PHE A 487 -29.74 1.63 -3.76
N ASN A 488 -29.29 2.52 -2.88
CA ASN A 488 -28.13 3.37 -3.12
C ASN A 488 -27.13 3.03 -2.04
N THR A 489 -25.92 2.62 -2.44
CA THR A 489 -24.89 2.16 -1.50
C THR A 489 -24.42 3.26 -0.54
N GLY A 490 -24.57 4.52 -0.94
CA GLY A 490 -23.83 5.62 -0.37
C GLY A 490 -22.33 5.44 -0.53
N ASN A 491 -21.57 6.21 0.24
CA ASN A 491 -20.10 6.23 0.21
C ASN A 491 -19.45 5.09 1.01
N TYR A 492 -20.23 4.28 1.73
CA TYR A 492 -19.69 3.22 2.59
C TYR A 492 -18.78 2.21 1.87
N PRO A 493 -19.16 1.58 0.74
CA PRO A 493 -18.29 0.60 0.09
C PRO A 493 -16.96 1.21 -0.37
N PHE A 494 -16.96 2.47 -0.80
CA PHE A 494 -15.74 3.20 -1.16
C PHE A 494 -14.84 3.47 0.05
N SER A 495 -15.39 3.56 1.26
CA SER A 495 -14.60 3.76 2.48
C SER A 495 -13.82 2.52 2.93
N VAL A 496 -14.21 1.33 2.47
CA VAL A 496 -13.60 0.04 2.88
C VAL A 496 -12.89 -0.68 1.73
N ALA A 497 -13.17 -0.31 0.48
CA ALA A 497 -12.56 -0.93 -0.70
C ALA A 497 -12.26 0.09 -1.81
N PRO A 498 -11.20 -0.11 -2.60
CA PRO A 498 -11.04 0.59 -3.87
C PRO A 498 -12.07 0.10 -4.89
N ILE A 499 -12.71 1.04 -5.59
CA ILE A 499 -13.73 0.75 -6.60
C ILE A 499 -13.39 1.51 -7.87
N TYR A 500 -13.27 0.78 -8.97
CA TYR A 500 -13.01 1.32 -10.30
C TYR A 500 -14.31 1.46 -11.09
N ILE A 501 -14.49 2.62 -11.70
CA ILE A 501 -15.60 2.96 -12.59
C ILE A 501 -15.06 3.04 -14.00
N ALA A 502 -15.38 2.04 -14.83
CA ALA A 502 -14.91 1.95 -16.20
C ALA A 502 -15.82 2.72 -17.16
N ASN A 503 -15.21 3.44 -18.11
CA ASN A 503 -15.85 4.09 -19.25
C ASN A 503 -15.61 3.28 -20.53
N ASN A 504 -15.88 1.97 -20.49
CA ASN A 504 -15.64 1.03 -21.59
C ASN A 504 -16.72 1.06 -22.68
N ASP A 505 -17.95 1.43 -22.33
CA ASP A 505 -19.07 1.61 -23.25
C ASP A 505 -20.09 2.63 -22.71
N ALA A 506 -21.31 2.65 -23.27
CA ALA A 506 -22.37 3.57 -22.86
C ALA A 506 -22.93 3.28 -21.46
N VAL A 507 -22.80 2.03 -20.99
CA VAL A 507 -23.38 1.51 -19.73
C VAL A 507 -22.34 1.54 -18.60
N GLY A 508 -21.07 1.35 -18.94
CA GLY A 508 -19.94 1.34 -18.01
C GLY A 508 -19.80 0.03 -17.25
N THR A 509 -18.80 -0.06 -16.39
CA THR A 509 -18.60 -1.22 -15.52
C THR A 509 -18.14 -0.79 -14.14
N THR A 510 -18.73 -1.37 -13.10
CA THR A 510 -18.31 -1.18 -11.72
C THR A 510 -17.44 -2.35 -11.29
N ILE A 511 -16.22 -2.07 -10.84
CA ILE A 511 -15.24 -3.10 -10.46
C ILE A 511 -14.83 -2.89 -9.01
N PHE A 512 -14.98 -3.92 -8.18
CA PHE A 512 -14.46 -3.93 -6.82
C PHE A 512 -13.07 -4.54 -6.84
N ASP A 513 -12.07 -3.78 -6.38
CA ASP A 513 -10.67 -4.18 -6.44
C ASP A 513 -10.12 -4.61 -5.08
N ARG A 514 -9.00 -5.36 -5.10
CA ARG A 514 -8.30 -5.70 -3.85
C ARG A 514 -7.49 -4.50 -3.36
N LEU A 515 -7.59 -4.22 -2.07
CA LEU A 515 -6.68 -3.31 -1.40
C LEU A 515 -5.29 -3.98 -1.29
N ILE A 516 -4.26 -3.34 -1.84
CA ILE A 516 -2.84 -3.76 -1.77
C ILE A 516 -2.07 -2.90 -0.79
#